data_AF-A0A6A7RP00-F1
#
_entry.id   AF-A0A6A7RP00-F1
#
_cell.length_a   1.000
_cell.length_b   1.000
_cell.length_c   1.000
_cell.angle_alpha   90.00
_cell.angle_beta   90.00
_cell.angle_gamma   90.00
#
_symmetry.space_group_name_H-M   'P 1'
#
loop_
_entity.id
_entity.type
_entity.pdbx_description
1 polymer ?
#
loop_
_entity_poly.entity_id
_entity_poly.type
_entity_poly.pdbx_seq_one_letter_code
_entity_poly.pdbx_strand_id
1 'polypeptide(L)'
;VLETYGASGRVLRYAQNFAKVYGVPAAGVALLAMLMLRGAQTVSELRANCERLYRFDDASSVEAYLEELTARSGGAMVIKLPKQPGSREHRWVHLLCGAPEPLQSGEAQATASGGANAELAERVARLESEVLELRAAVQALAGEKQEPLADSQATATEH
;
A
#
# COMPACT_ATOMS: atom_id res chain seq x y z
N VAL A 1 19.33 -12.10 -18.00
CA VAL A 1 20.28 -13.21 -18.23
C VAL A 1 20.75 -13.71 -16.88
N LEU A 2 20.36 -14.94 -16.54
CA LEU A 2 20.77 -15.69 -15.36
C LEU A 2 22.11 -16.38 -15.70
N GLU A 3 23.20 -16.07 -15.02
CA GLU A 3 24.42 -16.85 -15.11
C GLU A 3 24.75 -17.44 -13.74
N THR A 4 24.54 -18.75 -13.65
CA THR A 4 24.87 -19.61 -12.52
C THR A 4 26.28 -20.15 -12.66
N TYR A 5 27.19 -19.77 -11.78
CA TYR A 5 28.42 -20.54 -11.57
C TYR A 5 28.20 -21.49 -10.40
N GLY A 6 27.88 -22.73 -10.75
CA GLY A 6 27.90 -23.88 -9.86
C GLY A 6 28.37 -25.07 -10.66
N ALA A 7 29.65 -25.43 -10.53
CA ALA A 7 30.36 -26.45 -11.31
C ALA A 7 29.76 -27.89 -11.23
N SER A 8 28.59 -28.09 -10.62
CA SER A 8 27.92 -29.39 -10.51
C SER A 8 26.52 -29.45 -11.14
N GLY A 9 25.94 -28.34 -11.63
CA GLY A 9 24.67 -28.34 -12.41
C GLY A 9 23.40 -28.85 -11.71
N ARG A 10 23.47 -29.36 -10.48
CA ARG A 10 22.33 -29.97 -9.76
C ARG A 10 21.42 -28.98 -9.04
N VAL A 11 21.89 -27.76 -8.78
CA VAL A 11 21.13 -26.76 -8.02
C VAL A 11 21.18 -25.43 -8.75
N LEU A 12 19.99 -24.89 -9.05
CA LEU A 12 19.84 -23.54 -9.57
C LEU A 12 20.19 -22.53 -8.48
N ARG A 13 21.07 -21.59 -8.82
CA ARG A 13 21.35 -20.40 -8.01
C ARG A 13 20.83 -19.19 -8.77
N TYR A 14 20.41 -18.16 -8.05
CA TYR A 14 19.91 -16.93 -8.65
C TYR A 14 20.79 -15.79 -8.17
N ALA A 15 21.28 -14.98 -9.11
CA ALA A 15 22.03 -13.78 -8.83
C ALA A 15 21.25 -12.57 -9.36
N GLN A 16 21.18 -11.52 -8.54
CA GLN A 16 20.55 -10.27 -8.93
C GLN A 16 21.50 -9.46 -9.83
N ASN A 17 21.04 -9.06 -11.01
CA ASN A 17 21.82 -8.22 -11.95
C ASN A 17 21.36 -6.75 -11.98
N PHE A 18 20.61 -6.33 -10.97
CA PHE A 18 19.95 -5.03 -10.92
C PHE A 18 20.92 -3.85 -11.08
N ALA A 19 22.05 -3.86 -10.33
CA ALA A 19 23.07 -2.83 -10.43
C ALA A 19 23.57 -2.62 -11.86
N LYS A 20 23.82 -3.72 -12.59
CA LYS A 20 24.35 -3.71 -13.95
C LYS A 20 23.31 -3.27 -14.97
N VAL A 21 22.08 -3.78 -14.86
CA VAL A 21 21.01 -3.50 -15.83
C VAL A 21 20.54 -2.05 -15.73
N TYR A 22 20.39 -1.54 -14.52
CA TYR A 22 19.93 -0.17 -14.30
C TYR A 22 21.07 0.85 -14.16
N GLY A 23 22.33 0.42 -14.18
CA GLY A 23 23.47 1.32 -13.96
C GLY A 23 23.35 2.07 -12.63
N VAL A 24 23.04 1.34 -11.55
CA VAL A 24 22.87 1.91 -10.20
C VAL A 24 24.09 1.53 -9.35
N PRO A 25 24.75 2.49 -8.68
CA PRO A 25 25.90 2.21 -7.83
C PRO A 25 25.51 1.33 -6.63
N ALA A 26 26.47 0.63 -6.04
CA ALA A 26 26.24 -0.29 -4.92
C ALA A 26 25.50 0.39 -3.74
N ALA A 27 25.86 1.64 -3.44
CA ALA A 27 25.19 2.47 -2.44
C ALA A 27 23.69 2.63 -2.73
N GLY A 28 23.34 3.00 -3.97
CA GLY A 28 21.95 3.13 -4.41
C GLY A 28 21.18 1.81 -4.38
N VAL A 29 21.84 0.69 -4.73
CA VAL A 29 21.23 -0.64 -4.63
C VAL A 29 20.93 -1.02 -3.18
N ALA A 30 21.82 -0.72 -2.24
CA ALA A 30 21.57 -0.96 -0.81
C ALA A 30 20.37 -0.16 -0.30
N LEU A 31 20.25 1.12 -0.67
CA LEU A 31 19.10 1.96 -0.30
C LEU A 31 17.79 1.42 -0.88
N LEU A 32 17.78 1.08 -2.17
CA LEU A 32 16.61 0.50 -2.82
C LEU A 32 16.21 -0.83 -2.19
N ALA A 33 17.17 -1.70 -1.88
CA ALA A 33 16.91 -2.96 -1.18
C ALA A 33 16.26 -2.73 0.18
N MET A 34 16.78 -1.77 0.97
CA MET A 34 16.20 -1.45 2.27
C MET A 34 14.79 -0.86 2.17
N LEU A 35 14.56 0.04 1.21
CA LEU A 35 13.23 0.61 0.97
C LEU A 35 12.23 -0.45 0.51
N MET A 36 12.62 -1.41 -0.34
CA MET A 36 11.75 -2.51 -0.76
C MET A 36 11.40 -3.46 0.40
N LEU A 37 12.34 -3.70 1.31
CA LEU A 37 12.14 -4.66 2.40
C LEU A 37 11.41 -4.08 3.62
N ARG A 38 11.44 -2.75 3.81
CA ARG A 38 10.90 -2.10 5.01
C ARG A 38 9.94 -0.94 4.73
N GLY A 39 9.72 -0.60 3.46
CA GLY A 39 8.89 0.52 3.07
C GLY A 39 9.53 1.87 3.35
N ALA A 40 8.67 2.87 3.63
CA ALA A 40 9.06 4.26 3.72
C ALA A 40 9.89 4.58 4.98
N GLN A 41 11.14 5.02 4.80
CA GLN A 41 12.11 5.23 5.88
C GLN A 41 12.72 6.63 5.85
N THR A 42 13.16 7.13 7.01
CA THR A 42 13.95 8.36 7.10
C THR A 42 15.40 8.14 6.69
N VAL A 43 16.16 9.23 6.49
CA VAL A 43 17.59 9.17 6.15
C VAL A 43 18.38 8.52 7.29
N SER A 44 18.07 8.86 8.54
CA SER A 44 18.68 8.30 9.74
C SER A 44 18.43 6.79 9.87
N GLU A 45 17.20 6.34 9.64
CA GLU A 45 16.82 4.92 9.61
C GLU A 45 17.55 4.18 8.48
N LEU A 46 17.59 4.75 7.28
CA LEU A 46 18.26 4.13 6.12
C LEU A 46 19.75 3.94 6.38
N ARG A 47 20.44 4.95 6.95
CA ARG A 47 21.86 4.84 7.28
C ARG A 47 22.10 3.69 8.27
N ALA A 48 21.33 3.63 9.36
CA ALA A 48 21.47 2.59 10.37
C ALA A 48 21.16 1.18 9.82
N ASN A 49 20.12 1.06 8.99
CA ASN A 49 19.68 -0.22 8.47
C ASN A 49 20.52 -0.73 7.29
N CYS A 50 21.18 0.16 6.53
CA CYS A 50 22.07 -0.19 5.43
C CYS A 50 23.47 -0.61 5.86
N GLU A 51 23.88 -0.42 7.12
CA GLU A 51 25.27 -0.58 7.60
C GLU A 51 25.94 -1.90 7.17
N ARG A 52 25.18 -3.01 7.10
CA ARG A 52 25.68 -4.32 6.68
C ARG A 52 25.77 -4.53 5.17
N LEU A 53 25.03 -3.74 4.39
CA LEU A 53 24.98 -3.80 2.93
C LEU A 53 25.96 -2.80 2.30
N TYR A 54 25.98 -1.58 2.82
CA TYR A 54 26.85 -0.50 2.38
C TYR A 54 27.01 0.50 3.52
N ARG A 55 28.26 0.83 3.87
CA ARG A 55 28.56 1.79 4.93
C ARG A 55 28.62 3.20 4.35
N PHE A 56 27.69 4.05 4.77
CA PHE A 56 27.67 5.47 4.40
C PHE A 56 28.44 6.29 5.42
N ASP A 57 29.21 7.27 4.95
CA ASP A 57 30.02 8.13 5.80
C ASP A 57 29.12 8.92 6.78
N ASP A 58 28.11 9.60 6.23
CA ASP A 58 27.20 10.46 6.98
C ASP A 58 25.78 10.47 6.38
N ALA A 59 24.85 11.19 7.02
CA ALA A 59 23.46 11.30 6.59
C ALA A 59 23.29 12.11 5.29
N SER A 60 24.11 13.13 5.07
CA SER A 60 24.10 13.93 3.83
C SER A 60 24.54 13.10 2.63
N SER A 61 25.50 12.18 2.81
CA SER A 61 25.87 11.21 1.79
C SER A 61 24.68 10.33 1.38
N VAL A 62 23.89 9.85 2.34
CA VAL A 62 22.66 9.07 2.04
C VAL A 62 21.64 9.92 1.29
N GLU A 63 21.40 11.15 1.74
CA GLU A 63 20.44 12.05 1.08
C GLU A 63 20.88 12.39 -0.36
N ALA A 64 22.17 12.63 -0.59
CA ALA A 64 22.72 12.86 -1.93
C ALA A 64 22.45 11.68 -2.89
N TYR A 65 22.69 10.44 -2.44
CA TYR A 65 22.36 9.26 -3.26
C TYR A 65 20.85 9.11 -3.53
N LEU A 66 19.99 9.46 -2.56
CA LEU A 66 18.53 9.43 -2.76
C LEU A 66 18.07 10.51 -3.75
N GLU A 67 18.67 11.70 -3.69
CA GLU A 67 18.42 12.78 -4.64
C GLU A 67 18.88 12.40 -6.06
N GLU A 68 20.06 11.79 -6.20
CA GLU A 68 20.53 11.24 -7.48
C GLU A 68 19.55 10.19 -8.03
N LEU A 69 19.09 9.26 -7.19
CA LEU A 69 18.10 8.24 -7.59
C LEU A 69 16.75 8.84 -7.99
N THR A 70 16.40 10.03 -7.48
CA THR A 70 15.20 10.78 -7.86
C THR A 70 15.40 11.52 -9.19
N ALA A 71 16.56 12.14 -9.39
CA ALA A 71 16.88 12.97 -10.55
C ALA A 71 17.37 12.17 -11.78
N ARG A 72 17.45 10.84 -11.69
CA ARG A 72 17.90 9.96 -12.77
C ARG A 72 17.12 10.18 -14.07
N SER A 73 17.86 10.33 -15.17
CA SER A 73 17.30 10.48 -16.53
C SER A 73 16.55 9.24 -17.03
N GLY A 74 16.93 8.04 -16.55
CA GLY A 74 16.26 6.78 -16.86
C GLY A 74 14.97 6.53 -16.08
N GLY A 75 14.47 7.52 -15.34
CA GLY A 75 13.30 7.43 -14.47
C GLY A 75 13.67 7.44 -12.99
N ALA A 76 12.87 8.16 -12.21
CA ALA A 76 13.00 8.23 -10.76
C ALA A 76 12.76 6.85 -10.14
N MET A 77 13.65 6.44 -9.23
CA MET A 77 13.57 5.13 -8.56
C MET A 77 13.11 5.25 -7.11
N VAL A 78 13.15 6.46 -6.55
CA VAL A 78 12.68 6.82 -5.22
C VAL A 78 11.96 8.16 -5.26
N ILE A 79 11.18 8.45 -4.23
CA ILE A 79 10.54 9.75 -4.03
C ILE A 79 10.59 10.15 -2.55
N LYS A 80 10.75 11.45 -2.31
CA LYS A 80 10.65 12.08 -0.99
C LYS A 80 9.18 12.36 -0.67
N LEU A 81 8.67 11.76 0.39
CA LEU A 81 7.29 11.98 0.83
C LEU A 81 7.14 13.33 1.55
N PRO A 82 5.94 13.93 1.51
CA PRO A 82 5.64 15.11 2.31
C PRO A 82 5.88 14.81 3.79
N LYS A 83 6.31 15.85 4.53
CA LYS A 83 6.53 15.75 5.97
C LYS A 83 5.22 15.42 6.67
N GLN A 84 5.25 14.40 7.53
CA GLN A 84 4.13 14.14 8.43
C GLN A 84 4.06 15.21 9.53
N PRO A 85 2.85 15.58 10.00
CA PRO A 85 2.69 16.48 11.14
C PRO A 85 3.50 15.99 12.35
N GLY A 86 4.33 16.85 12.92
CA GLY A 86 5.17 16.51 14.08
C GLY A 86 6.48 15.77 13.77
N SER A 87 6.73 15.35 12.52
CA SER A 87 8.01 14.74 12.13
C SER A 87 9.06 15.80 11.76
N ARG A 88 10.29 15.62 12.27
CA ARG A 88 11.44 16.45 11.93
C ARG A 88 12.05 16.09 10.58
N GLU A 89 11.91 14.85 10.15
CA GLU A 89 12.52 14.28 8.95
C GLU A 89 11.48 13.84 7.91
N HIS A 90 11.86 13.91 6.64
CA HIS A 90 11.08 13.32 5.55
C HIS A 90 11.33 11.81 5.46
N ARG A 91 10.32 11.08 4.99
CA ARG A 91 10.46 9.67 4.62
C ARG A 91 10.67 9.55 3.11
N TRP A 92 11.44 8.56 2.71
CA TRP A 92 11.71 8.20 1.33
C TRP A 92 11.09 6.84 1.04
N VAL A 93 10.59 6.64 -0.19
CA VAL A 93 10.01 5.36 -0.64
C VAL A 93 10.47 5.05 -2.07
N HIS A 94 10.55 3.77 -2.43
CA HIS A 94 10.90 3.36 -3.79
C HIS A 94 9.71 3.45 -4.76
N LEU A 95 10.00 3.56 -6.05
CA LEU A 95 9.02 3.60 -7.15
C LEU A 95 9.02 2.33 -8.01
N LEU A 96 9.82 1.33 -7.64
CA LEU A 96 10.00 0.08 -8.39
C LEU A 96 8.71 -0.76 -8.53
N CYS A 97 7.70 -0.51 -7.69
CA CYS A 97 6.39 -1.19 -7.74
C CYS A 97 5.26 -0.25 -8.20
N GLY A 98 5.61 0.86 -8.85
CA GLY A 98 4.67 1.93 -9.20
C GLY A 98 4.70 3.08 -8.19
N ALA A 99 3.88 4.09 -8.45
CA ALA A 99 3.73 5.20 -7.51
C ALA A 99 3.09 4.68 -6.22
N PRO A 100 3.62 5.04 -5.04
CA PRO A 100 2.96 4.75 -3.79
C PRO A 100 1.57 5.40 -3.83
N GLU A 101 0.54 4.65 -3.43
CA GLU A 101 -0.73 5.30 -3.11
C GLU A 101 -0.46 6.37 -2.06
N PRO A 102 -1.14 7.54 -2.13
CA PRO A 102 -0.97 8.56 -1.13
C PRO A 102 -1.27 7.94 0.22
N LEU A 103 -0.21 7.66 0.99
CA LEU A 103 -0.33 7.21 2.36
C LEU A 103 -1.11 8.31 3.06
N GLN A 104 -2.40 8.07 3.29
CA GLN A 104 -3.18 8.88 4.20
C GLN A 104 -2.38 8.89 5.49
N SER A 105 -1.94 10.09 5.87
CA SER A 105 -0.94 10.30 6.88
C SER A 105 -1.26 9.51 8.16
N GLY A 106 -0.47 8.48 8.45
CA GLY A 106 -0.32 7.93 9.79
C GLY A 106 -1.01 6.61 10.06
N GLU A 107 -0.42 5.51 9.62
CA GLU A 107 -0.48 4.24 10.34
C GLU A 107 0.94 3.68 10.46
N ALA A 108 1.73 4.36 11.28
CA ALA A 108 2.81 3.68 11.98
C ALA A 108 2.14 2.60 12.83
N GLN A 109 2.42 1.37 12.45
CA GLN A 109 2.06 0.13 13.13
C GLN A 109 2.76 0.06 14.50
N ALA A 110 2.34 0.91 15.43
CA ALA A 110 2.59 0.85 16.88
C ALA A 110 1.82 2.01 17.53
N THR A 111 0.92 1.70 18.48
CA THR A 111 0.29 2.61 19.47
C THR A 111 -1.02 3.38 19.17
N ALA A 112 -1.87 3.02 18.20
CA ALA A 112 -3.14 3.74 17.95
C ALA A 112 -4.44 2.96 18.28
N SER A 113 -4.43 2.00 19.21
CA SER A 113 -5.60 1.15 19.52
C SER A 113 -6.80 1.84 20.19
N GLY A 114 -6.77 3.16 20.42
CA GLY A 114 -7.83 3.89 21.12
C GLY A 114 -8.72 4.77 20.22
N GLY A 115 -8.12 5.56 19.33
CA GLY A 115 -8.85 6.54 18.50
C GLY A 115 -9.42 5.96 17.20
N ALA A 116 -8.64 5.11 16.52
CA ALA A 116 -9.07 4.48 15.27
C ALA A 116 -10.26 3.52 15.48
N ASN A 117 -10.33 2.87 16.64
CA ASN A 117 -11.48 2.04 17.01
C ASN A 117 -12.76 2.84 17.22
N ALA A 118 -12.67 4.08 17.73
CA ALA A 118 -13.84 4.92 17.95
C ALA A 118 -14.42 5.45 16.63
N GLU A 119 -13.56 5.90 15.73
CA GLU A 119 -13.98 6.36 14.39
C GLU A 119 -14.51 5.20 13.53
N LEU A 120 -13.88 4.01 13.63
CA LEU A 120 -14.38 2.80 13.00
C LEU A 120 -15.73 2.36 13.59
N ALA A 121 -15.91 2.41 14.91
CA ALA A 121 -17.16 2.06 15.57
C ALA A 121 -18.30 3.02 15.18
N GLU A 122 -18.04 4.31 15.08
CA GLU A 122 -19.03 5.30 14.63
C GLU A 122 -19.44 5.04 13.17
N ARG A 123 -18.47 4.74 12.31
CA ARG A 123 -18.73 4.41 10.90
C ARG A 123 -19.51 3.10 10.75
N VAL A 124 -19.19 2.08 11.56
CA VAL A 124 -19.93 0.81 11.58
C VAL A 124 -21.37 1.04 12.07
N ALA A 125 -21.58 1.78 13.15
CA ALA A 125 -22.93 2.07 13.67
C ALA A 125 -23.80 2.83 12.65
N ARG A 126 -23.22 3.79 11.93
CA ARG A 126 -23.92 4.51 10.85
C ARG A 126 -24.30 3.58 9.70
N LEU A 127 -23.36 2.73 9.25
CA LEU A 127 -23.62 1.76 8.19
C LEU A 127 -24.66 0.70 8.60
N GLU A 128 -24.65 0.25 9.85
CA GLU A 128 -25.67 -0.68 10.37
C GLU A 128 -27.07 -0.05 10.37
N SER A 129 -27.19 1.23 10.73
CA SER A 129 -28.45 1.97 10.64
C SER A 129 -28.93 2.09 9.19
N GLU A 130 -28.05 2.49 8.27
CA GLU A 130 -28.38 2.59 6.84
C GLU A 130 -28.79 1.23 6.27
N VAL A 131 -28.13 0.15 6.66
CA VAL A 131 -28.49 -1.21 6.24
C VAL A 131 -29.85 -1.63 6.79
N LEU A 132 -30.19 -1.29 8.03
CA LEU A 132 -31.52 -1.56 8.60
C LEU A 132 -32.62 -0.81 7.86
N GLU A 133 -32.41 0.48 7.57
CA GLU A 133 -33.35 1.30 6.80
C GLU A 133 -33.54 0.77 5.38
N LEU A 134 -32.44 0.44 4.70
CA LEU A 134 -32.49 -0.14 3.36
C LEU A 134 -33.17 -1.51 3.35
N ARG A 135 -32.93 -2.37 4.35
CA ARG A 135 -33.62 -3.66 4.48
C ARG A 135 -35.11 -3.49 4.70
N ALA A 136 -35.53 -2.55 5.54
CA ALA A 136 -36.94 -2.24 5.77
C ALA A 136 -37.62 -1.72 4.50
N ALA A 137 -36.96 -0.81 3.77
CA ALA A 137 -37.46 -0.30 2.49
C ALA A 137 -37.58 -1.41 1.43
N VAL A 138 -36.59 -2.30 1.34
CA VAL A 138 -36.63 -3.45 0.43
C VAL A 138 -37.74 -4.43 0.81
N GLN A 139 -37.97 -4.69 2.10
CA GLN A 139 -39.08 -5.55 2.54
C GLN A 139 -40.45 -4.92 2.26
N ALA A 140 -40.60 -3.61 2.45
CA ALA A 140 -41.83 -2.90 2.09
C ALA A 140 -42.11 -3.01 0.59
N LEU A 141 -41.10 -2.74 -0.24
CA LEU A 141 -41.23 -2.81 -1.70
C LEU A 141 -41.44 -4.25 -2.21
N ALA A 142 -40.81 -5.24 -1.57
CA ALA A 142 -41.00 -6.65 -1.89
C ALA A 142 -42.38 -7.18 -1.42
N GLY A 143 -42.89 -6.68 -0.29
CA GLY A 143 -44.23 -6.97 0.21
C GLY A 143 -45.32 -6.36 -0.69
N GLU A 144 -45.12 -5.14 -1.17
CA GLU A 144 -46.00 -4.45 -2.12
C GLU A 144 -46.03 -5.16 -3.49
N LYS A 145 -44.94 -5.85 -3.87
CA LYS A 145 -44.89 -6.66 -5.10
C LYS A 145 -45.59 -8.01 -4.97
N GLN A 146 -46.03 -8.38 -3.77
CA GLN A 146 -46.65 -9.67 -3.46
C GLN A 146 -48.15 -9.55 -3.14
N GLU A 147 -48.79 -8.46 -3.58
CA GLU A 147 -50.25 -8.35 -3.59
C GLU A 147 -50.81 -9.25 -4.72
N PRO A 148 -51.52 -10.34 -4.40
CA PRO A 148 -51.90 -11.33 -5.39
C PRO A 148 -53.04 -10.81 -6.27
N LEU A 149 -52.87 -10.96 -7.59
CA LEU A 149 -53.99 -11.15 -8.50
C LEU A 149 -54.79 -12.39 -8.05
N ALA A 150 -55.85 -12.21 -7.25
CA ALA A 150 -57.03 -13.07 -7.24
C ALA A 150 -58.09 -12.55 -6.25
N ASP A 151 -59.06 -11.81 -6.78
CA ASP A 151 -60.45 -12.24 -6.64
C ASP A 151 -61.21 -11.82 -7.90
N SER A 152 -60.99 -12.58 -8.97
CA SER A 152 -61.89 -12.68 -10.11
C SER A 152 -62.39 -14.12 -10.15
N GLN A 153 -63.46 -14.41 -9.42
CA GLN A 153 -64.54 -15.32 -9.83
C GLN A 153 -65.80 -14.99 -9.02
N ALA A 154 -66.76 -14.31 -9.65
CA ALA A 154 -68.19 -14.62 -9.60
C ALA A 154 -69.04 -13.51 -10.24
N THR A 155 -68.96 -13.38 -11.57
CA THR A 155 -70.13 -12.99 -12.38
C THR A 155 -70.54 -14.27 -13.11
N ALA A 156 -71.60 -14.97 -12.69
CA ALA A 156 -73.01 -14.64 -12.87
C ALA A 156 -73.65 -15.72 -13.78
N THR A 157 -74.91 -16.03 -13.48
CA THR A 157 -75.98 -16.29 -14.46
C THR A 157 -76.43 -17.76 -14.70
N GLU A 158 -77.56 -18.06 -14.04
CA GLU A 158 -78.82 -18.65 -14.54
C GLU A 158 -78.92 -20.05 -15.19
N HIS A 159 -80.00 -20.73 -14.76
CA HIS A 159 -80.88 -21.69 -15.45
C HIS A 159 -80.44 -23.13 -15.72
#